data_AF-A0A7S0Q2F1-F1
#
_entry.id   AF-A0A7S0Q2F1-F1
#
_cell.length_a   1.000
_cell.length_b   1.000
_cell.length_c   1.000
_cell.angle_alpha   90.00
_cell.angle_beta   90.00
_cell.angle_gamma   90.00
#
_symmetry.space_group_name_H-M   'P 1'
#
loop_
_entity.id
_entity.type
_entity.pdbx_description
1 polymer ?
#
loop_
_entity_poly.entity_id
_entity_poly.type
_entity_poly.pdbx_seq_one_letter_code
_entity_poly.pdbx_strand_id
1 'polypeptide(L)'
;PPSYFTEGRYLAVAPEAAVLLPDYISKDQTTAEAADRFNKEEAHLRPVLRDAIGLAMALNRTLVLPRMYCYCDNIWKEMKHCRVGGAFGMTLPFDCPADHILSLVNWFGGPVGSEQTVPFREAGFLSDPRLSPEIKKSWVRVAAPPMSAGEARKALAPYESTRVIELSVAKDRFCGFEDAEEAKTYGRVVQSLVPYSRHFCYEDGFKVGQGGIPFYSPCCHGSPGRHFPCKFLIPPPPFVSDAHTPPQFCSASDQTAAVREEKVVDYPDFSPNPRSRQFHKIVDDFRSRSAGG
;
A
#
# COMPACT_ATOMS: atom_id res chain seq x y z
N PRO A 1 -21.78 -8.46 -12.53
CA PRO A 1 -20.54 -7.85 -12.00
C PRO A 1 -19.39 -8.15 -12.97
N PRO A 2 -18.31 -7.34 -13.01
CA PRO A 2 -17.11 -7.70 -13.76
C PRO A 2 -16.58 -9.09 -13.39
N SER A 3 -15.97 -9.80 -14.35
CA SER A 3 -15.51 -11.20 -14.17
C SER A 3 -14.55 -11.39 -13.00
N TYR A 4 -13.77 -10.35 -12.67
CA TYR A 4 -12.86 -10.37 -11.54
C TYR A 4 -13.55 -10.43 -10.16
N PHE A 5 -14.89 -10.36 -10.06
CA PHE A 5 -15.60 -10.66 -8.81
C PHE A 5 -15.92 -12.15 -8.64
N THR A 6 -15.83 -12.93 -9.72
CA THR A 6 -16.18 -14.36 -9.77
C THR A 6 -14.98 -15.24 -10.12
N GLU A 7 -13.96 -14.66 -10.74
CA GLU A 7 -12.78 -15.32 -11.26
C GLU A 7 -11.52 -14.63 -10.74
N GLY A 8 -10.46 -15.40 -10.51
CA GLY A 8 -9.15 -14.86 -10.16
C GLY A 8 -8.37 -15.75 -9.20
N ARG A 9 -7.11 -15.37 -9.01
CA ARG A 9 -6.22 -15.87 -7.96
C ARG A 9 -5.47 -14.66 -7.40
N TYR A 10 -5.60 -14.45 -6.10
CA TYR A 10 -5.15 -13.26 -5.42
C TYR A 10 -4.03 -13.58 -4.44
N LEU A 11 -3.13 -12.62 -4.31
CA LEU A 11 -2.22 -12.50 -3.19
C LEU A 11 -2.63 -11.25 -2.39
N ALA A 12 -2.76 -11.39 -1.08
CA ALA A 12 -3.06 -10.29 -0.17
C ALA A 12 -2.07 -10.28 1.00
N VAL A 13 -2.06 -9.18 1.74
CA VAL A 13 -1.32 -9.04 3.00
C VAL A 13 -2.33 -8.75 4.10
N ALA A 14 -2.19 -9.42 5.24
CA ALA A 14 -3.02 -9.19 6.40
C ALA A 14 -3.00 -7.70 6.79
N PRO A 15 -4.17 -7.06 7.02
CA PRO A 15 -4.24 -5.62 7.30
C PRO A 15 -3.35 -5.17 8.45
N GLU A 16 -3.29 -5.94 9.53
CA GLU A 16 -2.47 -5.67 10.71
C GLU A 16 -0.96 -5.70 10.46
N ALA A 17 -0.51 -6.34 9.37
CA ALA A 17 0.89 -6.34 8.96
C ALA A 17 1.20 -5.32 7.85
N ALA A 18 0.16 -4.83 7.17
CA ALA A 18 0.28 -3.83 6.11
C ALA A 18 0.52 -2.41 6.62
N VAL A 19 -0.06 -2.07 7.77
CA VAL A 19 -0.02 -0.74 8.37
C VAL A 19 0.54 -0.78 9.78
N LEU A 20 1.07 0.35 10.27
CA LEU A 20 1.37 0.48 11.70
C LEU A 20 0.06 0.67 12.47
N LEU A 21 0.11 0.44 13.79
CA LEU A 21 -1.01 0.81 14.66
C LEU A 21 -1.34 2.30 14.48
N PRO A 22 -2.61 2.67 14.25
CA PRO A 22 -3.00 4.06 14.03
C PRO A 22 -2.53 4.98 15.17
N ASP A 23 -1.70 5.98 14.84
CA ASP A 23 -1.24 7.01 15.77
C ASP A 23 -2.08 8.28 15.60
N TYR A 24 -3.26 8.31 16.23
CA TYR A 24 -4.21 9.40 16.04
C TYR A 24 -3.62 10.78 16.35
N ILE A 25 -3.80 11.70 15.41
CA ILE A 25 -3.28 13.06 15.47
C ILE A 25 -4.38 14.04 15.88
N SER A 26 -4.07 14.90 16.86
CA SER A 26 -4.91 16.06 17.20
C SER A 26 -5.11 17.00 16.01
N LYS A 27 -6.22 17.74 16.00
CA LYS A 27 -6.50 18.77 15.00
C LYS A 27 -5.50 19.92 15.03
N ASP A 28 -4.85 20.13 16.18
CA ASP A 28 -3.92 21.24 16.42
C ASP A 28 -2.46 20.88 16.15
N GLN A 29 -2.16 19.67 15.66
CA GLN A 29 -0.79 19.29 15.32
C GLN A 29 -0.25 20.03 14.10
N THR A 30 1.06 20.27 14.13
CA THR A 30 1.81 20.87 13.02
C THR A 30 1.84 19.96 11.80
N THR A 31 2.05 20.57 10.62
CA THR A 31 2.24 19.81 9.39
C THR A 31 3.51 18.95 9.46
N ALA A 32 4.52 19.39 10.20
CA ALA A 32 5.75 18.63 10.44
C ALA A 32 5.52 17.32 11.22
N GLU A 33 4.73 17.37 12.31
CA GLU A 33 4.40 16.19 13.12
C GLU A 33 3.55 15.17 12.35
N ALA A 34 2.66 15.65 11.49
CA ALA A 34 1.88 14.80 10.60
C ALA A 34 2.75 14.17 9.51
N ALA A 35 3.67 14.93 8.92
CA ALA A 35 4.66 14.44 7.97
C ALA A 35 5.58 13.36 8.60
N ASP A 36 5.95 13.50 9.87
CA ASP A 36 6.78 12.50 10.55
C ASP A 36 6.07 11.16 10.75
N ARG A 37 4.78 11.19 11.08
CA ARG A 37 3.97 9.96 11.16
C ARG A 37 3.73 9.36 9.77
N PHE A 38 3.49 10.21 8.78
CA PHE A 38 3.42 9.77 7.40
C PHE A 38 4.69 9.04 6.98
N ASN A 39 5.87 9.59 7.27
CA ASN A 39 7.14 8.94 6.98
C ASN A 39 7.30 7.60 7.70
N LYS A 40 6.91 7.50 8.98
CA LYS A 40 6.96 6.22 9.71
C LYS A 40 6.10 5.15 9.04
N GLU A 41 4.88 5.52 8.65
CA GLU A 41 3.96 4.63 7.94
C GLU A 41 4.53 4.18 6.58
N GLU A 42 5.07 5.11 5.82
CA GLU A 42 5.70 4.86 4.53
C GLU A 42 6.93 3.96 4.64
N ALA A 43 7.80 4.19 5.63
CA ALA A 43 8.97 3.36 5.89
C ALA A 43 8.59 1.90 6.17
N HIS A 44 7.39 1.67 6.71
CA HIS A 44 6.84 0.33 6.92
C HIS A 44 6.19 -0.23 5.65
N LEU A 45 5.35 0.55 4.99
CA LEU A 45 4.57 0.13 3.82
C LEU A 45 5.43 -0.18 2.59
N ARG A 46 6.49 0.58 2.33
CA ARG A 46 7.29 0.42 1.10
C ARG A 46 7.96 -0.96 1.00
N PRO A 47 8.61 -1.50 2.06
CA PRO A 47 9.05 -2.90 2.09
C PRO A 47 7.91 -3.93 1.95
N VAL A 48 6.74 -3.68 2.56
CA VAL A 48 5.57 -4.56 2.41
C VAL A 48 5.14 -4.67 0.95
N LEU A 49 4.99 -3.54 0.25
CA LEU A 49 4.60 -3.50 -1.15
C LEU A 49 5.63 -4.17 -2.05
N ARG A 50 6.91 -3.85 -1.84
CA ARG A 50 8.05 -4.44 -2.56
C ARG A 50 8.01 -5.97 -2.53
N ASP A 51 7.81 -6.56 -1.36
CA ASP A 51 7.83 -8.02 -1.20
C ASP A 51 6.54 -8.65 -1.68
N ALA A 52 5.40 -8.01 -1.43
CA ALA A 52 4.10 -8.47 -1.93
C ALA A 52 4.05 -8.48 -3.47
N ILE A 53 4.65 -7.49 -4.14
CA ILE A 53 4.81 -7.48 -5.61
C ILE A 53 5.65 -8.66 -6.07
N GLY A 54 6.77 -8.94 -5.40
CA GLY A 54 7.68 -10.01 -5.79
C GLY A 54 7.02 -11.39 -5.69
N LEU A 55 6.35 -11.63 -4.57
CA LEU A 55 5.58 -12.85 -4.34
C LEU A 55 4.38 -12.96 -5.29
N ALA A 56 3.68 -11.86 -5.61
CA ALA A 56 2.58 -11.87 -6.56
C ALA A 56 3.06 -12.26 -7.97
N MET A 57 4.20 -11.70 -8.41
CA MET A 57 4.84 -12.06 -9.67
C MET A 57 5.30 -13.52 -9.68
N ALA A 58 6.02 -13.97 -8.65
CA ALA A 58 6.53 -15.35 -8.56
C ALA A 58 5.42 -16.41 -8.62
N LEU A 59 4.26 -16.12 -8.01
CA LEU A 59 3.11 -17.01 -7.92
C LEU A 59 2.08 -16.80 -9.05
N ASN A 60 2.31 -15.84 -9.95
CA ASN A 60 1.38 -15.41 -10.99
C ASN A 60 -0.04 -15.13 -10.44
N ARG A 61 -0.11 -14.25 -9.43
CA ARG A 61 -1.34 -13.86 -8.73
C ARG A 61 -1.60 -12.35 -8.86
N THR A 62 -2.87 -11.98 -8.89
CA THR A 62 -3.30 -10.57 -8.80
C THR A 62 -3.06 -10.06 -7.39
N LEU A 63 -2.30 -8.98 -7.25
CA LEU A 63 -2.04 -8.37 -5.95
C LEU A 63 -3.25 -7.56 -5.49
N VAL A 64 -3.84 -7.92 -4.36
CA VAL A 64 -4.76 -7.02 -3.66
C VAL A 64 -3.90 -6.02 -2.90
N LEU A 65 -3.99 -4.74 -3.25
CA LEU A 65 -3.24 -3.70 -2.58
C LEU A 65 -3.52 -3.74 -1.08
N PRO A 66 -2.48 -3.69 -0.24
CA PRO A 66 -2.66 -3.64 1.20
C PRO A 66 -3.43 -2.39 1.61
N ARG A 67 -4.02 -2.43 2.81
CA ARG A 67 -4.52 -1.22 3.46
C ARG A 67 -3.35 -0.26 3.67
N MET A 68 -3.63 1.04 3.59
CA MET A 68 -2.64 2.10 3.74
C MET A 68 -3.23 3.23 4.58
N TYR A 69 -2.44 3.83 5.47
CA TYR A 69 -2.86 5.00 6.24
C TYR A 69 -2.21 6.29 5.76
N CYS A 70 -3.00 7.35 5.74
CA CYS A 70 -2.52 8.68 5.42
C CYS A 70 -2.67 9.62 6.61
N TYR A 71 -1.54 10.23 6.97
CA TYR A 71 -1.43 11.29 7.95
C TYR A 71 -1.39 12.68 7.29
N CYS A 72 -1.45 12.72 5.97
CA CYS A 72 -1.56 13.95 5.21
C CYS A 72 -2.40 13.71 3.96
N ASP A 73 -3.27 14.68 3.67
CA ASP A 73 -3.98 14.74 2.41
C ASP A 73 -2.99 14.93 1.24
N ASN A 74 -3.38 14.53 0.04
CA ASN A 74 -2.59 14.74 -1.18
C ASN A 74 -3.45 15.38 -2.24
N ILE A 75 -3.46 16.71 -2.22
CA ILE A 75 -4.22 17.49 -3.19
C ILE A 75 -3.40 18.68 -3.68
N TRP A 76 -3.72 19.13 -4.89
CA TRP A 76 -3.15 20.31 -5.55
C TRP A 76 -3.57 21.65 -4.90
N LYS A 77 -4.35 21.61 -3.82
CA LYS A 77 -4.96 22.76 -3.14
C LYS A 77 -4.23 23.12 -1.84
N GLU A 78 -4.53 24.28 -1.29
CA GLU A 78 -4.10 24.69 0.05
C GLU A 78 -4.47 23.64 1.10
N MET A 79 -3.47 23.23 1.87
CA MET A 79 -3.63 22.41 3.05
C MET A 79 -3.31 23.23 4.29
N LYS A 80 -3.79 22.79 5.45
CA LYS A 80 -3.37 23.26 6.77
C LYS A 80 -3.38 22.09 7.73
N HIS A 81 -2.33 21.91 8.53
CA HIS A 81 -2.21 20.77 9.43
C HIS A 81 -2.48 19.44 8.68
N CYS A 82 -1.92 19.32 7.48
CA CYS A 82 -2.08 18.14 6.62
C CYS A 82 -3.52 17.80 6.16
N ARG A 83 -4.42 18.79 6.13
CA ARG A 83 -5.83 18.64 5.70
C ARG A 83 -6.17 19.67 4.63
N VAL A 84 -6.91 19.27 3.59
CA VAL A 84 -7.41 20.21 2.58
C VAL A 84 -8.34 21.26 3.19
N GLY A 85 -8.33 22.47 2.64
CA GLY A 85 -9.28 23.53 3.00
C GLY A 85 -10.74 23.05 3.00
N GLY A 86 -11.41 23.19 4.14
CA GLY A 86 -12.79 22.71 4.36
C GLY A 86 -12.88 21.35 5.06
N ALA A 87 -11.78 20.59 5.14
CA ALA A 87 -11.71 19.30 5.82
C ALA A 87 -10.93 19.36 7.16
N PHE A 88 -10.84 20.52 7.80
CA PHE A 88 -10.09 20.71 9.06
C PHE A 88 -10.60 19.84 10.21
N GLY A 89 -11.85 19.37 10.15
CA GLY A 89 -12.43 18.42 11.10
C GLY A 89 -12.03 16.96 10.89
N MET A 90 -11.33 16.63 9.79
CA MET A 90 -10.94 15.26 9.44
C MET A 90 -10.02 14.66 10.51
N THR A 91 -10.29 13.41 10.89
CA THR A 91 -9.42 12.64 11.79
C THR A 91 -8.26 12.08 11.00
N LEU A 92 -7.05 12.20 11.55
CA LEU A 92 -5.84 11.61 11.02
C LEU A 92 -5.38 10.49 11.99
N PRO A 93 -4.92 9.32 11.51
CA PRO A 93 -4.87 8.95 10.09
C PRO A 93 -6.26 8.64 9.52
N PHE A 94 -6.35 8.62 8.19
CA PHE A 94 -7.50 8.10 7.45
C PHE A 94 -7.07 6.97 6.51
N ASP A 95 -8.05 6.20 6.01
CA ASP A 95 -7.81 5.20 4.97
C ASP A 95 -7.31 5.88 3.70
N CYS A 96 -6.07 5.59 3.32
CA CYS A 96 -5.41 6.34 2.27
C CYS A 96 -5.88 5.89 0.88
N PRO A 97 -6.38 6.81 0.03
CA PRO A 97 -6.54 6.55 -1.39
C PRO A 97 -5.21 6.13 -2.01
N ALA A 98 -5.23 5.15 -2.92
CA ALA A 98 -4.00 4.62 -3.50
C ALA A 98 -3.19 5.69 -4.26
N ASP A 99 -3.86 6.62 -4.95
CA ASP A 99 -3.26 7.75 -5.67
C ASP A 99 -2.60 8.79 -4.77
N HIS A 100 -2.90 8.79 -3.47
CA HIS A 100 -2.20 9.65 -2.54
C HIS A 100 -0.74 9.21 -2.38
N ILE A 101 -0.45 7.92 -2.47
CA ILE A 101 0.89 7.40 -2.13
C ILE A 101 1.48 6.45 -3.17
N LEU A 102 0.75 6.12 -4.23
CA LEU A 102 1.21 5.30 -5.34
C LEU A 102 1.05 6.07 -6.66
N SER A 103 2.01 5.90 -7.57
CA SER A 103 1.89 6.40 -8.93
C SER A 103 0.91 5.53 -9.73
N LEU A 104 -0.40 5.76 -9.60
CA LEU A 104 -1.40 4.93 -10.28
C LEU A 104 -1.23 4.90 -11.80
N VAL A 105 -0.70 5.97 -12.39
CA VAL A 105 -0.32 6.00 -13.82
C VAL A 105 0.61 4.83 -14.16
N ASN A 106 1.62 4.57 -13.33
CA ASN A 106 2.54 3.46 -13.53
C ASN A 106 1.87 2.10 -13.27
N TRP A 107 0.98 2.02 -12.30
CA TRP A 107 0.20 0.81 -12.01
C TRP A 107 -0.75 0.43 -13.14
N PHE A 108 -1.26 1.39 -13.90
CA PHE A 108 -2.12 1.18 -15.06
C PHE A 108 -1.37 1.05 -16.40
N GLY A 109 -0.06 0.86 -16.38
CA GLY A 109 0.71 0.67 -17.63
C GLY A 109 1.22 1.97 -18.24
N GLY A 110 1.51 2.98 -17.43
CA GLY A 110 2.23 4.19 -17.83
C GLY A 110 1.50 5.04 -18.89
N PRO A 111 2.23 5.90 -19.64
CA PRO A 111 1.70 6.49 -20.86
C PRO A 111 1.25 5.38 -21.82
N VAL A 112 0.12 5.60 -22.48
CA VAL A 112 -0.58 4.67 -23.39
C VAL A 112 0.37 3.69 -24.11
N GLY A 113 0.31 2.41 -23.74
CA GLY A 113 0.96 1.32 -24.47
C GLY A 113 1.96 0.45 -23.71
N SER A 114 2.27 0.69 -22.43
CA SER A 114 3.06 -0.28 -21.65
C SER A 114 2.14 -1.27 -20.93
N GLU A 115 2.39 -2.56 -21.11
CA GLU A 115 1.57 -3.60 -20.47
C GLU A 115 1.64 -3.49 -18.94
N GLN A 116 0.47 -3.58 -18.29
CA GLN A 116 0.37 -3.66 -16.83
C GLN A 116 1.16 -4.87 -16.34
N THR A 117 2.33 -4.62 -15.74
CA THR A 117 3.27 -5.70 -15.42
C THR A 117 2.87 -6.49 -14.18
N VAL A 118 2.04 -5.89 -13.30
CA VAL A 118 1.49 -6.57 -12.12
C VAL A 118 -0.02 -6.31 -12.07
N PRO A 119 -0.86 -7.33 -12.30
CA PRO A 119 -2.31 -7.17 -12.14
C PRO A 119 -2.62 -6.89 -10.67
N PHE A 120 -3.48 -5.92 -10.40
CA PHE A 120 -3.82 -5.53 -9.04
C PHE A 120 -5.31 -5.27 -8.81
N ARG A 121 -5.69 -5.24 -7.53
CA ARG A 121 -6.99 -4.78 -7.03
C ARG A 121 -6.81 -3.79 -5.89
N GLU A 122 -7.81 -2.94 -5.70
CA GLU A 122 -7.83 -1.95 -4.64
C GLU A 122 -7.86 -2.57 -3.23
N ALA A 123 -7.40 -1.80 -2.25
CA ALA A 123 -7.58 -2.14 -0.85
C ALA A 123 -9.08 -2.27 -0.54
N GLY A 124 -9.46 -3.32 0.19
CA GLY A 124 -10.87 -3.62 0.51
C GLY A 124 -11.61 -4.44 -0.55
N PHE A 125 -10.98 -4.78 -1.68
CA PHE A 125 -11.57 -5.65 -2.71
C PHE A 125 -12.09 -6.98 -2.13
N LEU A 126 -11.33 -7.60 -1.22
CA LEU A 126 -11.70 -8.89 -0.63
C LEU A 126 -12.89 -8.82 0.33
N SER A 127 -13.24 -7.63 0.80
CA SER A 127 -14.43 -7.36 1.62
C SER A 127 -15.64 -6.89 0.80
N ASP A 128 -15.52 -6.71 -0.52
CA ASP A 128 -16.63 -6.22 -1.34
C ASP A 128 -17.80 -7.23 -1.33
N PRO A 129 -19.05 -6.77 -1.14
CA PRO A 129 -20.22 -7.67 -1.09
C PRO A 129 -20.43 -8.42 -2.41
N ARG A 130 -19.95 -7.89 -3.54
CA ARG A 130 -20.07 -8.52 -4.87
C ARG A 130 -19.08 -9.66 -5.07
N LEU A 131 -18.06 -9.80 -4.21
CA LEU A 131 -17.09 -10.89 -4.30
C LEU A 131 -17.78 -12.24 -4.09
N SER A 132 -17.52 -13.17 -5.01
CA SER A 132 -18.25 -14.44 -5.06
C SER A 132 -18.01 -15.31 -3.82
N PRO A 133 -19.01 -16.12 -3.42
CA PRO A 133 -18.85 -17.07 -2.32
C PRO A 133 -17.72 -18.08 -2.53
N GLU A 134 -17.40 -18.43 -3.78
CA GLU A 134 -16.33 -19.38 -4.13
C GLU A 134 -14.95 -18.82 -3.79
N ILE A 135 -14.72 -17.52 -4.05
CA ILE A 135 -13.48 -16.86 -3.65
C ILE A 135 -13.40 -16.77 -2.13
N LYS A 136 -14.49 -16.35 -1.46
CA LYS A 136 -14.55 -16.23 0.01
C LYS A 136 -14.30 -17.56 0.73
N LYS A 137 -14.77 -18.68 0.16
CA LYS A 137 -14.55 -20.03 0.69
C LYS A 137 -13.16 -20.60 0.40
N SER A 138 -12.44 -20.03 -0.57
CA SER A 138 -11.12 -20.49 -1.00
C SER A 138 -10.05 -19.48 -0.60
N TRP A 139 -9.86 -19.34 0.70
CA TRP A 139 -8.97 -18.38 1.32
C TRP A 139 -8.10 -19.09 2.37
N VAL A 140 -6.78 -18.92 2.26
CA VAL A 140 -5.83 -19.35 3.29
C VAL A 140 -4.98 -18.18 3.73
N ARG A 141 -4.76 -18.06 5.05
CA ARG A 141 -3.73 -17.17 5.61
C ARG A 141 -2.50 -17.99 5.95
N VAL A 142 -1.32 -17.49 5.57
CA VAL A 142 -0.06 -18.21 5.76
C VAL A 142 1.03 -17.33 6.38
N ALA A 143 1.76 -17.88 7.34
CA ALA A 143 3.07 -17.39 7.74
C ALA A 143 4.14 -18.03 6.86
N ALA A 144 4.95 -17.19 6.22
CA ALA A 144 6.02 -17.61 5.33
C ALA A 144 7.38 -17.14 5.88
N PRO A 145 8.45 -17.95 5.77
CA PRO A 145 9.82 -17.45 5.93
C PRO A 145 10.18 -16.48 4.79
N PRO A 146 11.32 -15.77 4.87
CA PRO A 146 11.92 -15.18 3.68
C PRO A 146 12.22 -16.28 2.65
N MET A 147 11.90 -16.01 1.38
CA MET A 147 12.01 -16.97 0.29
C MET A 147 12.33 -16.29 -1.04
N SER A 148 13.12 -16.98 -1.87
CA SER A 148 13.27 -16.64 -3.29
C SER A 148 11.99 -16.96 -4.08
N ALA A 149 11.93 -16.57 -5.36
CA ALA A 149 10.81 -16.90 -6.22
C ALA A 149 10.61 -18.42 -6.39
N GLY A 150 11.70 -19.18 -6.62
CA GLY A 150 11.64 -20.64 -6.71
C GLY A 150 11.19 -21.30 -5.41
N GLU A 151 11.69 -20.83 -4.27
CA GLU A 151 11.28 -21.31 -2.94
C GLU A 151 9.80 -21.01 -2.66
N ALA A 152 9.33 -19.81 -3.01
CA ALA A 152 7.92 -19.43 -2.87
C ALA A 152 6.99 -20.33 -3.68
N ARG A 153 7.34 -20.59 -4.95
CA ARG A 153 6.58 -21.51 -5.82
C ARG A 153 6.51 -22.91 -5.22
N LYS A 154 7.62 -23.42 -4.70
CA LYS A 154 7.68 -24.75 -4.06
C LYS A 154 6.90 -24.79 -2.75
N ALA A 155 7.10 -23.82 -1.87
CA ALA A 155 6.51 -23.80 -0.53
C ALA A 155 4.99 -23.55 -0.56
N LEU A 156 4.50 -22.81 -1.55
CA LEU A 156 3.08 -22.47 -1.71
C LEU A 156 2.36 -23.32 -2.77
N ALA A 157 3.04 -24.30 -3.38
CA ALA A 157 2.43 -25.27 -4.29
C ALA A 157 1.17 -25.96 -3.73
N PRO A 158 1.10 -26.34 -2.42
CA PRO A 158 -0.12 -26.89 -1.84
C PRO A 158 -1.36 -25.98 -1.95
N TYR A 159 -1.15 -24.67 -2.16
CA TYR A 159 -2.19 -23.64 -2.25
C TYR A 159 -2.39 -23.12 -3.68
N GLU A 160 -1.86 -23.79 -4.70
CA GLU A 160 -1.94 -23.33 -6.09
C GLU A 160 -3.39 -23.11 -6.57
N SER A 161 -4.31 -23.99 -6.14
CA SER A 161 -5.74 -23.93 -6.45
C SER A 161 -6.51 -22.96 -5.54
N THR A 162 -5.92 -22.50 -4.43
CA THR A 162 -6.56 -21.55 -3.51
C THR A 162 -6.73 -20.20 -4.18
N ARG A 163 -7.95 -19.63 -4.09
CA ARG A 163 -8.30 -18.35 -4.72
C ARG A 163 -7.60 -17.17 -4.04
N VAL A 164 -7.47 -17.18 -2.72
CA VAL A 164 -6.78 -16.13 -1.95
C VAL A 164 -5.68 -16.75 -1.10
N ILE A 165 -4.44 -16.33 -1.33
CA ILE A 165 -3.34 -16.53 -0.38
C ILE A 165 -3.11 -15.18 0.30
N GLU A 166 -3.32 -15.13 1.60
CA GLU A 166 -3.06 -13.96 2.43
C GLU A 166 -1.80 -14.19 3.26
N LEU A 167 -0.80 -13.35 3.09
CA LEU A 167 0.43 -13.38 3.89
C LEU A 167 0.15 -12.75 5.25
N SER A 168 0.45 -13.46 6.34
CA SER A 168 0.35 -12.89 7.69
C SER A 168 1.30 -11.73 7.87
N VAL A 169 2.48 -11.78 7.24
CA VAL A 169 3.43 -10.68 7.10
C VAL A 169 4.06 -10.78 5.71
N ALA A 170 4.14 -9.67 4.96
CA ALA A 170 4.86 -9.62 3.69
C ALA A 170 6.23 -8.93 3.80
N LYS A 171 6.41 -8.02 4.76
CA LYS A 171 7.69 -7.34 4.98
C LYS A 171 8.81 -8.34 5.27
N ASP A 172 9.90 -8.16 4.55
CA ASP A 172 11.14 -8.92 4.61
C ASP A 172 10.93 -10.41 4.29
N ARG A 173 10.02 -10.73 3.35
CA ARG A 173 9.68 -12.10 2.94
C ARG A 173 10.11 -12.49 1.53
N PHE A 174 10.52 -11.54 0.70
CA PHE A 174 10.93 -11.83 -0.67
C PHE A 174 12.42 -11.60 -0.87
N CYS A 175 13.13 -12.64 -1.31
CA CYS A 175 14.59 -12.64 -1.44
C CYS A 175 15.10 -12.34 -2.86
N GLY A 176 14.21 -12.27 -3.84
CA GLY A 176 14.56 -12.03 -5.24
C GLY A 176 14.24 -13.22 -6.14
N PHE A 177 14.56 -13.06 -7.42
CA PHE A 177 14.41 -14.09 -8.44
C PHE A 177 15.77 -14.73 -8.74
N GLU A 178 15.76 -16.04 -8.97
CA GLU A 178 16.92 -16.79 -9.47
C GLU A 178 17.13 -16.56 -10.97
N ASP A 179 16.05 -16.37 -11.73
CA ASP A 179 16.14 -16.02 -13.15
C ASP A 179 16.51 -14.54 -13.33
N ALA A 180 17.54 -14.27 -14.13
CA ALA A 180 18.08 -12.94 -14.31
C ALA A 180 17.10 -11.98 -15.02
N GLU A 181 16.27 -12.46 -15.95
CA GLU A 181 15.30 -11.62 -16.65
C GLU A 181 14.07 -11.35 -15.78
N GLU A 182 13.62 -12.32 -14.97
CA GLU A 182 12.61 -12.09 -13.93
C GLU A 182 13.12 -11.09 -12.89
N ALA A 183 14.37 -11.24 -12.41
CA ALA A 183 15.00 -10.33 -11.45
C ALA A 183 15.08 -8.90 -12.01
N LYS A 184 15.50 -8.75 -13.26
CA LYS A 184 15.58 -7.45 -13.94
C LYS A 184 14.20 -6.83 -14.15
N THR A 185 13.21 -7.65 -14.55
CA THR A 185 11.82 -7.22 -14.72
C THR A 185 11.24 -6.72 -13.41
N TYR A 186 11.37 -7.50 -12.35
CA TYR A 186 10.91 -7.11 -11.02
C TYR A 186 11.62 -5.86 -10.52
N GLY A 187 12.94 -5.73 -10.72
CA GLY A 187 13.70 -4.54 -10.35
C GLY A 187 13.14 -3.27 -11.00
N ARG A 188 12.86 -3.32 -12.31
CA ARG A 188 12.21 -2.24 -13.06
C ARG A 188 10.79 -1.94 -12.55
N VAL A 189 10.00 -2.99 -12.31
CA VAL A 189 8.60 -2.87 -11.85
C VAL A 189 8.55 -2.21 -10.49
N VAL A 190 9.29 -2.71 -9.50
CA VAL A 190 9.26 -2.16 -8.15
C VAL A 190 9.75 -0.72 -8.13
N GLN A 191 10.79 -0.37 -8.89
CA GLN A 191 11.25 1.00 -9.04
C GLN A 191 10.23 1.93 -9.72
N SER A 192 9.27 1.40 -10.46
CA SER A 192 8.20 2.18 -11.09
C SER A 192 6.96 2.31 -10.20
N LEU A 193 6.63 1.26 -9.46
CA LEU A 193 5.37 1.13 -8.71
C LEU A 193 5.45 1.58 -7.25
N VAL A 194 6.60 1.37 -6.60
CA VAL A 194 6.78 1.59 -5.16
C VAL A 194 7.28 2.99 -4.83
N PRO A 195 8.22 3.62 -5.56
CA PRO A 195 8.62 4.99 -5.29
C PRO A 195 7.47 5.96 -5.58
N TYR A 196 7.13 6.78 -4.60
CA TYR A 196 6.35 7.98 -4.81
C TYR A 196 6.90 9.11 -3.95
N SER A 197 7.67 9.99 -4.60
CA SER A 197 8.30 11.11 -3.93
C SER A 197 7.26 12.19 -3.65
N ARG A 198 6.87 12.34 -2.38
CA ARG A 198 6.07 13.47 -1.92
C ARG A 198 6.95 14.53 -1.28
N HIS A 199 6.48 15.77 -1.32
CA HIS A 199 7.11 16.93 -0.69
C HIS A 199 6.04 17.68 0.12
N PHE A 200 6.31 17.97 1.39
CA PHE A 200 5.43 18.81 2.22
C PHE A 200 6.09 20.14 2.55
N CYS A 201 5.37 21.23 2.29
CA CYS A 201 5.81 22.58 2.63
C CYS A 201 5.74 22.75 4.14
N TYR A 202 6.79 23.33 4.74
CA TYR A 202 6.79 23.65 6.16
C TYR A 202 5.91 24.89 6.40
N GLU A 203 4.76 24.71 7.04
CA GLU A 203 3.85 25.81 7.39
C GLU A 203 4.33 26.59 8.64
N ASP A 204 5.11 25.95 9.52
CA ASP A 204 5.13 26.32 10.94
C ASP A 204 6.39 27.09 11.40
N GLY A 205 7.21 27.60 10.47
CA GLY A 205 8.58 28.05 10.80
C GLY A 205 8.95 29.49 10.49
N PHE A 206 8.26 30.16 9.56
CA PHE A 206 8.68 31.49 9.11
C PHE A 206 7.52 32.48 9.04
N LYS A 207 7.56 33.50 9.91
CA LYS A 207 6.89 34.77 9.64
C LYS A 207 7.73 35.53 8.62
N VAL A 208 7.37 35.48 7.35
CA VAL A 208 7.96 36.37 6.34
C VAL A 208 7.11 37.65 6.31
N GLY A 209 7.44 38.64 7.15
CA GLY A 209 6.74 39.93 7.22
C GLY A 209 5.38 39.90 7.96
N GLN A 210 4.53 40.90 7.69
CA GLN A 210 3.19 41.06 8.29
C GLN A 210 2.10 40.19 7.64
N GLY A 211 2.41 39.43 6.59
CA GLY A 211 1.50 38.50 5.93
C GLY A 211 1.97 37.07 6.13
N GLY A 212 1.10 36.20 6.65
CA GLY A 212 1.37 34.76 6.70
C GLY A 212 1.64 34.21 5.29
N ILE A 213 2.58 33.27 5.19
CA ILE A 213 2.89 32.60 3.92
C ILE A 213 1.61 31.91 3.40
N PRO A 214 1.25 32.07 2.11
CA PRO A 214 0.10 31.40 1.56
C PRO A 214 0.33 29.89 1.52
N PHE A 215 -0.62 29.18 2.13
CA PHE A 215 -0.79 27.73 2.14
C PHE A 215 -0.68 27.15 0.73
N TYR A 216 0.39 26.48 0.31
CA TYR A 216 0.34 25.73 -0.96
C TYR A 216 1.23 24.49 -0.99
N SER A 217 0.71 23.56 -1.80
CA SER A 217 1.03 22.15 -2.13
C SER A 217 2.50 21.88 -2.60
N PRO A 218 2.86 20.66 -3.09
CA PRO A 218 4.23 20.10 -3.14
C PRO A 218 5.35 21.11 -3.41
N CYS A 219 6.38 21.07 -2.59
CA CYS A 219 7.41 22.10 -2.46
C CYS A 219 8.25 22.47 -3.69
N CYS A 220 7.93 22.00 -4.90
CA CYS A 220 8.93 21.83 -5.96
C CYS A 220 8.61 22.48 -7.30
N HIS A 221 7.63 23.39 -7.40
CA HIS A 221 7.38 24.12 -8.65
C HIS A 221 7.69 25.63 -8.59
N GLY A 222 8.51 26.07 -7.63
CA GLY A 222 8.97 27.46 -7.55
C GLY A 222 10.30 27.71 -8.28
N SER A 223 10.39 28.81 -9.03
CA SER A 223 11.64 29.33 -9.60
C SER A 223 12.73 29.50 -8.52
N PRO A 224 14.03 29.45 -8.88
CA PRO A 224 15.13 29.64 -7.93
C PRO A 224 14.94 30.88 -7.06
N GLY A 225 15.00 30.73 -5.74
CA GLY A 225 14.87 31.84 -4.77
C GLY A 225 13.55 31.94 -4.00
N ARG A 226 12.58 31.04 -4.23
CA ARG A 226 11.37 30.87 -3.37
C ARG A 226 11.31 29.46 -2.79
N HIS A 227 12.39 29.03 -2.12
CA HIS A 227 12.48 27.69 -1.57
C HIS A 227 11.95 27.65 -0.13
N PHE A 228 10.77 27.07 0.06
CA PHE A 228 10.39 26.59 1.38
C PHE A 228 11.22 25.34 1.70
N PRO A 229 11.65 25.13 2.96
CA PRO A 229 12.36 23.92 3.33
C PRO A 229 11.47 22.71 3.02
N CYS A 230 11.89 21.91 2.04
CA CYS A 230 11.22 20.68 1.64
C CYS A 230 11.71 19.58 2.57
N LYS A 231 10.81 18.88 3.27
CA LYS A 231 11.17 17.61 3.90
C LYS A 231 10.96 16.49 2.89
N PHE A 232 12.03 15.79 2.51
CA PHE A 232 11.92 14.56 1.75
C PHE A 232 11.23 13.49 2.62
N LEU A 233 10.28 12.78 2.04
CA LEU A 233 9.39 11.86 2.77
C LEU A 233 9.81 10.40 2.71
N ILE A 234 11.12 10.16 2.57
CA ILE A 234 11.81 8.87 2.39
C ILE A 234 12.13 8.59 0.92
N PRO A 235 13.43 8.47 0.56
CA PRO A 235 13.80 7.95 -0.74
C PRO A 235 13.30 6.50 -0.84
N PRO A 236 12.92 6.03 -2.04
CA PRO A 236 12.51 4.65 -2.19
C PRO A 236 13.59 3.70 -1.67
N PRO A 237 13.20 2.59 -1.02
CA PRO A 237 14.18 1.66 -0.47
C PRO A 237 15.07 1.14 -1.60
N PRO A 238 16.41 1.13 -1.42
CA PRO A 238 17.27 0.44 -2.37
C PRO A 238 16.90 -1.05 -2.34
N PHE A 239 16.64 -1.65 -3.50
CA PHE A 239 16.33 -3.06 -3.56
C PHE A 239 17.20 -3.78 -4.60
N VAL A 240 17.69 -4.94 -4.19
CA VAL A 240 18.41 -5.90 -5.04
C VAL A 240 17.44 -7.04 -5.31
N SER A 241 17.14 -7.28 -6.58
CA SER A 241 16.14 -8.25 -7.03
C SER A 241 16.69 -9.65 -7.30
N ASP A 242 17.98 -9.86 -7.02
CA ASP A 242 18.74 -11.05 -7.37
C ASP A 242 18.84 -12.00 -6.17
N ALA A 243 18.30 -13.20 -6.31
CA ALA A 243 18.38 -14.23 -5.27
C ALA A 243 19.82 -14.73 -5.02
N HIS A 244 20.75 -14.52 -5.95
CA HIS A 244 22.19 -14.79 -5.76
C HIS A 244 22.90 -13.70 -4.96
N THR A 245 22.29 -12.52 -4.86
CA THR A 245 22.75 -11.40 -4.03
C THR A 245 21.60 -10.91 -3.14
N PRO A 246 21.07 -11.78 -2.26
CA PRO A 246 19.80 -11.50 -1.60
C PRO A 246 19.96 -10.42 -0.51
N PRO A 247 18.87 -9.74 -0.12
CA PRO A 247 18.87 -8.82 1.02
C PRO A 247 19.34 -9.49 2.32
N GLN A 248 19.91 -8.70 3.23
CA GLN A 248 20.46 -9.19 4.50
C GLN A 248 19.45 -10.00 5.35
N PHE A 249 18.15 -9.67 5.29
CA PHE A 249 17.15 -10.41 6.04
C PHE A 249 16.96 -11.86 5.56
N CYS A 250 17.38 -12.19 4.33
CA CYS A 250 17.31 -13.55 3.77
C CYS A 250 18.47 -14.46 4.21
N SER A 251 19.59 -13.87 4.64
CA SER A 251 20.73 -14.62 5.19
C SER A 251 20.63 -14.84 6.70
N ALA A 252 19.83 -14.03 7.40
CA ALA A 252 19.63 -14.10 8.84
C ALA A 252 18.46 -15.04 9.26
N SER A 253 17.60 -15.43 8.33
CA SER A 253 16.45 -16.28 8.61
C SER A 253 16.81 -17.76 8.56
N ASP A 254 16.24 -18.54 9.47
CA ASP A 254 16.24 -19.99 9.40
C ASP A 254 15.47 -20.44 8.15
N GLN A 255 16.20 -20.66 7.04
CA GLN A 255 15.67 -21.07 5.74
C GLN A 255 14.96 -22.44 5.78
N THR A 256 15.00 -23.13 6.93
CA THR A 256 14.28 -24.39 7.16
C THR A 256 12.86 -24.20 7.69
N ALA A 257 12.48 -22.98 8.06
CA ALA A 257 11.14 -22.70 8.59
C ALA A 257 10.07 -22.90 7.52
N ALA A 258 9.25 -23.94 7.65
CA ALA A 258 8.15 -24.22 6.72
C ALA A 258 7.04 -23.15 6.77
N VAL A 259 6.33 -23.00 5.65
CA VAL A 259 5.07 -22.24 5.59
C VAL A 259 4.07 -22.87 6.54
N ARG A 260 3.35 -22.05 7.30
CA ARG A 260 2.33 -22.49 8.26
C ARG A 260 1.01 -21.80 7.97
N GLU A 261 -0.07 -22.57 7.94
CA GLU A 261 -1.40 -21.99 7.92
C GLU A 261 -1.69 -21.32 9.26
N GLU A 262 -2.27 -20.14 9.17
CA GLU A 262 -2.84 -19.45 10.31
C GLU A 262 -4.35 -19.43 10.16
N LYS A 263 -5.03 -19.36 11.31
CA LYS A 263 -6.47 -19.15 11.31
C LYS A 263 -6.75 -17.79 10.69
N VAL A 264 -7.53 -17.75 9.62
CA VAL A 264 -8.09 -16.50 9.11
C VAL A 264 -8.96 -15.92 10.23
N VAL A 265 -8.51 -14.80 10.80
CA VAL A 265 -9.33 -14.01 11.71
C VAL A 265 -10.28 -13.21 10.84
N ASP A 266 -11.55 -13.10 11.24
CA ASP A 266 -12.52 -12.22 10.55
C ASP A 266 -11.84 -10.88 10.30
N TYR A 267 -11.85 -10.44 9.03
CA TYR A 267 -11.10 -9.27 8.56
C TYR A 267 -11.34 -8.09 9.51
N PRO A 268 -10.38 -7.73 10.38
CA PRO A 268 -10.70 -6.80 11.44
C PRO A 268 -10.93 -5.44 10.79
N ASP A 269 -12.05 -4.81 11.12
CA ASP A 269 -12.32 -3.45 10.68
C ASP A 269 -11.41 -2.47 11.44
N PHE A 270 -10.18 -2.33 10.95
CA PHE A 270 -9.23 -1.33 11.43
C PHE A 270 -9.51 0.06 10.84
N SER A 271 -10.75 0.38 10.42
CA SER A 271 -11.02 1.72 9.90
C SER A 271 -10.85 2.75 10.99
N PRO A 272 -9.92 3.72 10.78
CA PRO A 272 -9.62 4.73 11.78
C PRO A 272 -10.80 5.70 11.97
N ASN A 273 -11.79 5.65 11.08
CA ASN A 273 -13.01 6.46 11.16
C ASN A 273 -14.24 5.57 11.48
N PRO A 274 -14.96 5.79 12.59
CA PRO A 274 -16.23 5.12 12.85
C PRO A 274 -17.33 5.45 11.81
N ARG A 275 -17.21 6.60 11.12
CA ARG A 275 -18.16 7.05 10.09
C ARG A 275 -17.88 6.49 8.69
N SER A 276 -16.64 6.07 8.37
CA SER A 276 -16.41 5.29 7.14
C SER A 276 -17.12 3.94 7.25
N ARG A 277 -17.23 3.36 8.45
CA ARG A 277 -18.09 2.19 8.73
C ARG A 277 -19.55 2.46 8.38
N GLN A 278 -20.04 3.66 8.67
CA GLN A 278 -21.38 4.09 8.26
C GLN A 278 -21.48 4.29 6.75
N PHE A 279 -20.44 4.83 6.09
CA PHE A 279 -20.46 5.03 4.64
C PHE A 279 -20.45 3.70 3.89
N HIS A 280 -19.62 2.72 4.29
CA HIS A 280 -19.64 1.37 3.75
C HIS A 280 -21.00 0.70 4.00
N LYS A 281 -21.54 0.79 5.22
CA LYS A 281 -22.90 0.29 5.52
C LYS A 281 -23.99 0.95 4.68
N ILE A 282 -23.94 2.26 4.45
CA ILE A 282 -24.92 3.00 3.63
C ILE A 282 -24.78 2.60 2.15
N VAL A 283 -23.57 2.44 1.65
CA VAL A 283 -23.31 2.01 0.27
C VAL A 283 -23.77 0.56 0.07
N ASP A 284 -23.55 -0.31 1.04
CA ASP A 284 -23.98 -1.71 1.02
C ASP A 284 -25.51 -1.83 1.16
N ASP A 285 -26.14 -1.02 2.02
CA ASP A 285 -27.60 -0.90 2.14
C ASP A 285 -28.23 -0.36 0.85
N PHE A 286 -27.56 0.56 0.15
CA PHE A 286 -28.03 1.07 -1.14
C PHE A 286 -27.95 -0.01 -2.23
N ARG A 287 -26.82 -0.72 -2.31
CA ARG A 287 -26.58 -1.78 -3.31
C ARG A 287 -27.49 -3.00 -3.11
N SER A 288 -27.73 -3.39 -1.86
CA SER A 288 -28.65 -4.49 -1.54
C SER A 288 -30.10 -4.17 -1.91
N ARG A 289 -30.54 -2.92 -1.76
CA ARG A 289 -31.87 -2.47 -2.20
C ARG A 289 -32.01 -2.40 -3.71
N SER A 290 -30.94 -2.07 -4.44
CA SER A 290 -30.96 -2.04 -5.91
C SER A 290 -30.88 -3.43 -6.58
N ALA A 291 -30.46 -4.46 -5.86
CA ALA A 291 -30.38 -5.84 -6.38
C ALA A 291 -31.66 -6.66 -6.17
N GLY A 292 -32.66 -6.11 -5.46
CA GLY A 292 -33.94 -6.76 -5.18
C GLY A 292 -35.14 -6.21 -5.96
N GLY A 293 -34.89 -5.49 -7.07
CA GLY A 293 -35.91 -4.93 -7.97
C GLY A 293 -35.83 -5.54 -9.36
#